data_AF-A0A0G0WKK7-F1
#
_entry.id   AF-A0A0G0WKK7-F1
#
_cell.length_a   1.000
_cell.length_b   1.000
_cell.length_c   1.000
_cell.angle_alpha   90.00
_cell.angle_beta   90.00
_cell.angle_gamma   90.00
#
_symmetry.space_group_name_H-M   'P 1'
#
loop_
_entity.id
_entity.type
_entity.pdbx_description
1 polymer ?
#
loop_
_entity_poly.entity_id
_entity_poly.type
_entity_poly.pdbx_seq_one_letter_code
_entity_poly.pdbx_strand_id
1 'polypeptide(L)'
;MCGIIGYLGKQNAVPILINGLRRLEYRGYDSAGLVVIGQNGELTRERAVGKIDALANKIKNKNIFGSVGIAHTRWATHGGVTEENAHPHFSCDGKIALAHNGIIENYRELKTGLLKDHQFTSETDSEVLAHLIEHFYHDNLRLAVEKALALVVGTYGIAVVSSAEPKKIVCARRGSPLVLGVADEAFFIASDASPLLPYTKRVVYLDDGEILEITPEKFQIFNFRDEQIQKNAEQIEWTEAQAQMQGFPHFMLKEIFDQPQVFQDALAGRLLPQEGAAHLGGLNLSEEELRQIERIVIIACGTAFYASLVGKYAIEHCTGLPVSVEIASEFRYRDPVILPHTLVLAVSQSGETADTLAAMREAKNKGAIVMGIVNVVGSTIAREAGRGVYIHAGPELAVASTKAFTNQAAILVLLGLQLGRQRRISLVKGQQIIEEIKQIPTKMQKILKQSEQIKKIAEKYQNYEHMFFLGRGINYPLAMEGALKLKEISYIHA
;
A
#
# COMPACT_ATOMS: atom_id res chain seq x y z
N MET A 1 5.07 -7.33 -2.08
CA MET A 1 4.44 -7.33 -0.72
C MET A 1 3.45 -8.48 -0.67
N CYS A 2 3.27 -9.22 0.40
CA CYS A 2 2.26 -10.29 0.41
C CYS A 2 0.81 -9.73 0.41
N GLY A 3 -0.19 -10.58 0.21
CA GLY A 3 -1.61 -10.23 0.27
C GLY A 3 -2.41 -11.19 1.15
N ILE A 4 -3.26 -10.66 2.03
CA ILE A 4 -4.19 -11.43 2.89
C ILE A 4 -5.61 -11.14 2.45
N ILE A 5 -6.45 -12.18 2.41
CA ILE A 5 -7.91 -12.08 2.35
C ILE A 5 -8.55 -13.03 3.38
N GLY A 6 -9.60 -12.59 4.05
CA GLY A 6 -10.40 -13.39 4.96
C GLY A 6 -11.89 -13.17 4.74
N TYR A 7 -12.69 -14.18 5.03
CA TYR A 7 -14.14 -14.13 4.91
C TYR A 7 -14.80 -14.84 6.08
N LEU A 8 -15.79 -14.20 6.69
CA LEU A 8 -16.72 -14.77 7.65
C LEU A 8 -18.12 -14.35 7.24
N GLY A 9 -18.97 -15.30 6.86
CA GLY A 9 -20.36 -15.01 6.50
C GLY A 9 -21.19 -16.28 6.30
N LYS A 10 -22.18 -16.22 5.40
CA LYS A 10 -23.09 -17.34 5.10
C LYS A 10 -22.78 -18.11 3.81
N GLN A 11 -21.99 -17.53 2.91
CA GLN A 11 -21.67 -18.15 1.62
C GLN A 11 -20.48 -19.10 1.76
N ASN A 12 -20.21 -19.90 0.73
CA ASN A 12 -18.96 -20.65 0.66
C ASN A 12 -17.79 -19.66 0.54
N ALA A 13 -16.79 -19.78 1.40
CA ALA A 13 -15.63 -18.92 1.45
C ALA A 13 -14.73 -19.09 0.23
N VAL A 14 -14.65 -20.30 -0.35
CA VAL A 14 -13.66 -20.62 -1.40
C VAL A 14 -13.70 -19.67 -2.61
N PRO A 15 -14.85 -19.41 -3.27
CA PRO A 15 -14.89 -18.49 -4.41
C PRO A 15 -14.53 -17.05 -4.02
N ILE A 16 -14.92 -16.61 -2.82
CA ILE A 16 -14.65 -15.27 -2.30
C ILE A 16 -13.15 -15.09 -2.07
N LEU A 17 -12.51 -16.05 -1.39
CA LEU A 17 -11.07 -16.04 -1.12
C LEU A 17 -10.25 -16.07 -2.42
N ILE A 18 -10.60 -16.92 -3.39
CA ILE A 18 -9.89 -16.98 -4.67
C ILE A 18 -10.02 -15.67 -5.46
N ASN A 19 -11.22 -15.09 -5.52
CA ASN A 19 -11.43 -13.82 -6.21
C ASN A 19 -10.73 -12.66 -5.49
N GLY A 20 -10.71 -12.67 -4.16
CA GLY A 20 -9.93 -11.72 -3.36
C GLY A 20 -8.43 -11.84 -3.64
N LEU A 21 -7.88 -13.05 -3.70
CA LEU A 21 -6.48 -13.27 -4.06
C LEU A 21 -6.14 -12.78 -5.46
N ARG A 22 -6.99 -13.00 -6.47
CA ARG A 22 -6.78 -12.45 -7.82
C ARG A 22 -6.68 -10.93 -7.82
N ARG A 23 -7.46 -10.25 -6.98
CA ARG A 23 -7.40 -8.78 -6.82
C ARG A 23 -6.17 -8.32 -6.02
N LEU A 24 -5.47 -9.23 -5.34
CA LEU A 24 -4.24 -8.97 -4.61
C LEU A 24 -2.99 -9.51 -5.31
N GLU A 25 -3.11 -10.14 -6.49
CA GLU A 25 -2.00 -10.77 -7.21
C GLU A 25 -0.89 -9.78 -7.59
N TYR A 26 -1.22 -8.50 -7.74
CA TYR A 26 -0.22 -7.43 -7.97
C TYR A 26 0.76 -7.26 -6.80
N ARG A 27 0.41 -7.75 -5.61
CA ARG A 27 1.27 -7.66 -4.42
C ARG A 27 2.31 -8.79 -4.41
N GLY A 28 1.91 -10.02 -4.75
CA GLY A 28 2.78 -11.20 -4.77
C GLY A 28 2.22 -12.34 -5.62
N TYR A 29 3.12 -13.16 -6.18
CA TYR A 29 2.80 -14.21 -7.15
C TYR A 29 3.71 -15.46 -7.05
N ASP A 30 4.55 -15.57 -6.03
CA ASP A 30 5.49 -16.71 -5.89
C ASP A 30 4.77 -17.99 -5.46
N SER A 31 3.75 -17.84 -4.62
CA SER A 31 2.88 -18.94 -4.16
C SER A 31 1.60 -18.38 -3.56
N ALA A 32 0.56 -19.22 -3.49
CA ALA A 32 -0.72 -18.86 -2.89
C ALA A 32 -1.33 -20.05 -2.13
N GLY A 33 -2.20 -19.75 -1.18
CA GLY A 33 -2.94 -20.78 -0.47
C GLY A 33 -4.16 -20.26 0.26
N LEU A 34 -5.01 -21.18 0.70
CA LEU A 34 -6.19 -20.90 1.50
C LEU A 34 -6.38 -21.97 2.57
N VAL A 35 -7.11 -21.60 3.61
CA VAL A 35 -7.68 -22.51 4.59
C VAL A 35 -9.14 -22.14 4.82
N VAL A 36 -10.01 -23.14 4.89
CA VAL A 36 -11.43 -22.99 5.18
C VAL A 36 -11.79 -23.93 6.33
N ILE A 37 -12.61 -23.44 7.24
CA ILE A 37 -13.22 -24.28 8.29
C ILE A 37 -14.39 -25.03 7.65
N GLY A 38 -14.24 -26.34 7.51
CA GLY A 38 -15.22 -27.24 6.92
C GLY A 38 -16.51 -27.32 7.74
N GLN A 39 -17.56 -27.87 7.14
CA GLN A 39 -18.84 -28.11 7.84
C GLN A 39 -18.70 -29.08 9.03
N ASN A 40 -17.69 -29.94 9.02
CA ASN A 40 -17.32 -30.82 10.13
C ASN A 40 -16.52 -30.12 11.25
N GLY A 41 -16.21 -28.83 11.09
CA GLY A 41 -15.39 -28.06 12.03
C GLY A 41 -13.89 -28.20 11.82
N GLU A 42 -13.43 -29.02 10.87
CA GLU A 42 -12.01 -29.23 10.60
C GLU A 42 -11.43 -28.19 9.63
N LEU A 43 -10.13 -27.91 9.76
CA LEU A 43 -9.43 -26.99 8.85
C LEU A 43 -9.00 -27.72 7.58
N THR A 44 -9.51 -27.29 6.43
CA THR A 44 -9.06 -27.76 5.12
C THR A 44 -8.13 -26.73 4.48
N ARG A 45 -6.85 -27.08 4.29
CA ARG A 45 -5.84 -26.20 3.67
C ARG A 45 -5.40 -26.71 2.31
N GLU A 46 -5.25 -25.76 1.39
CA GLU A 46 -4.68 -25.99 0.07
C GLU A 46 -3.67 -24.88 -0.26
N ARG A 47 -2.53 -25.28 -0.83
CA ARG A 47 -1.43 -24.39 -1.19
C ARG A 47 -0.88 -24.77 -2.56
N ALA A 48 -0.33 -23.82 -3.29
CA ALA A 48 0.34 -24.07 -4.57
C ALA A 48 1.47 -23.05 -4.79
N VAL A 49 2.54 -23.51 -5.43
CA VAL A 49 3.59 -22.64 -5.96
C VAL A 49 3.12 -21.99 -7.27
N GLY A 50 3.49 -20.73 -7.47
CA GLY A 50 3.15 -19.92 -8.63
C GLY A 50 1.91 -19.05 -8.44
N LYS A 51 1.36 -18.62 -9.58
CA LYS A 51 0.22 -17.71 -9.68
C LYS A 51 -1.07 -18.30 -9.11
N ILE A 52 -2.06 -17.45 -8.89
CA ILE A 52 -3.31 -17.82 -8.21
C ILE A 52 -4.08 -18.91 -8.99
N ASP A 53 -3.94 -18.95 -10.31
CA ASP A 53 -4.56 -20.00 -11.14
C ASP A 53 -3.99 -21.40 -10.86
N ALA A 54 -2.75 -21.54 -10.38
CA ALA A 54 -2.22 -22.84 -9.95
C ALA A 54 -3.02 -23.38 -8.75
N LEU A 55 -3.29 -22.52 -7.76
CA LEU A 55 -4.15 -22.86 -6.62
C LEU A 55 -5.59 -23.15 -7.06
N ALA A 56 -6.16 -22.28 -7.90
CA ALA A 56 -7.52 -22.45 -8.40
C ALA A 56 -7.71 -23.77 -9.16
N ASN A 57 -6.71 -24.18 -9.97
CA ASN A 57 -6.73 -25.47 -10.65
C ASN A 57 -6.62 -26.64 -9.67
N LYS A 58 -5.76 -26.55 -8.65
CA LYS A 58 -5.58 -27.59 -7.62
C LYS A 58 -6.84 -27.88 -6.83
N ILE A 59 -7.68 -26.87 -6.58
CA ILE A 59 -8.91 -27.00 -5.80
C ILE A 59 -10.17 -27.22 -6.64
N LYS A 60 -10.09 -27.07 -7.98
CA LYS A 60 -11.25 -27.11 -8.88
C LYS A 60 -12.15 -28.34 -8.71
N ASN A 61 -11.54 -29.49 -8.42
CA ASN A 61 -12.23 -30.76 -8.24
C ASN A 61 -12.35 -31.19 -6.77
N LYS A 62 -11.98 -30.32 -5.82
CA LYS A 62 -12.08 -30.59 -4.39
C LYS A 62 -13.38 -29.99 -3.85
N ASN A 63 -14.16 -30.80 -3.14
CA ASN A 63 -15.40 -30.37 -2.49
C ASN A 63 -15.09 -29.65 -1.15
N ILE A 64 -14.50 -28.46 -1.23
CA ILE A 64 -14.17 -27.64 -0.05
C ILE A 64 -15.32 -26.67 0.19
N PHE A 65 -16.01 -26.86 1.31
CA PHE A 65 -17.17 -26.06 1.72
C PHE A 65 -17.02 -25.58 3.16
N GLY A 66 -17.14 -24.27 3.34
CA GLY A 66 -17.16 -23.65 4.66
C GLY A 66 -17.40 -22.16 4.56
N SER A 67 -17.91 -21.56 5.62
CA SER A 67 -18.33 -20.16 5.62
C SER A 67 -17.36 -19.22 6.34
N VAL A 68 -16.25 -19.77 6.81
CA VAL A 68 -15.14 -19.06 7.45
C VAL A 68 -13.82 -19.53 6.83
N GLY A 69 -12.97 -18.60 6.43
CA GLY A 69 -11.66 -18.95 5.90
C GLY A 69 -10.76 -17.75 5.68
N ILE A 70 -9.47 -18.04 5.49
CA ILE A 70 -8.43 -17.07 5.16
C ILE A 70 -7.59 -17.59 4.01
N ALA A 71 -7.04 -16.68 3.21
CA ALA A 71 -6.17 -17.00 2.11
C ALA A 71 -5.06 -15.96 1.96
N HIS A 72 -4.00 -16.37 1.28
CA HIS A 72 -2.77 -15.60 1.17
C HIS A 72 -2.13 -15.73 -0.21
N THR A 73 -1.50 -14.64 -0.67
CA THR A 73 -0.51 -14.66 -1.74
C THR A 73 0.83 -14.16 -1.22
N ARG A 74 1.90 -14.87 -1.56
CA ARG A 74 3.24 -14.69 -0.99
C ARG A 74 4.20 -14.06 -1.99
N TRP A 75 5.01 -13.15 -1.47
CA TRP A 75 6.28 -12.71 -2.04
C TRP A 75 7.38 -13.17 -1.07
N ALA A 76 8.24 -14.10 -1.48
CA ALA A 76 9.15 -14.76 -0.56
C ALA A 76 10.23 -13.79 -0.01
N THR A 77 10.42 -13.79 1.32
CA THR A 77 11.48 -13.05 2.03
C THR A 77 12.39 -14.00 2.82
N HIS A 78 11.79 -14.88 3.62
CA HIS A 78 12.47 -15.94 4.37
C HIS A 78 12.04 -17.32 3.87
N GLY A 79 13.00 -18.17 3.51
CA GLY A 79 12.76 -19.50 2.97
C GLY A 79 12.38 -19.50 1.48
N GLY A 80 12.74 -20.58 0.78
CA GLY A 80 12.55 -20.72 -0.66
C GLY A 80 11.08 -20.65 -1.13
N VAL A 81 10.89 -20.60 -2.45
CA VAL A 81 9.57 -20.68 -3.08
C VAL A 81 9.16 -22.16 -3.17
N THR A 82 8.54 -22.65 -2.09
CA THR A 82 8.07 -24.04 -1.95
C THR A 82 6.63 -24.08 -1.44
N GLU A 83 5.96 -25.21 -1.61
CA GLU A 83 4.59 -25.37 -1.09
C GLU A 83 4.58 -25.37 0.45
N GLU A 84 5.62 -25.91 1.09
CA GLU A 84 5.83 -25.94 2.53
C GLU A 84 5.91 -24.53 3.13
N ASN A 85 6.56 -23.60 2.43
CA ASN A 85 6.72 -22.21 2.84
C ASN A 85 5.54 -21.31 2.43
N ALA A 86 4.56 -21.83 1.69
CA ALA A 86 3.35 -21.08 1.33
C ALA A 86 2.39 -21.00 2.53
N HIS A 87 1.67 -19.89 2.65
CA HIS A 87 0.66 -19.69 3.69
C HIS A 87 -0.69 -20.25 3.24
N PRO A 88 -1.66 -20.50 4.15
CA PRO A 88 -1.58 -20.38 5.61
C PRO A 88 -0.70 -21.44 6.30
N HIS A 89 -0.01 -21.04 7.37
CA HIS A 89 0.72 -21.95 8.26
C HIS A 89 -0.21 -22.53 9.33
N PHE A 90 0.04 -23.76 9.77
CA PHE A 90 -0.73 -24.45 10.81
C PHE A 90 0.04 -24.50 12.13
N SER A 91 -0.68 -24.63 13.24
CA SER A 91 -0.12 -25.09 14.53
C SER A 91 0.31 -26.56 14.47
N CYS A 92 1.07 -27.02 15.45
CA CYS A 92 1.52 -28.42 15.54
C CYS A 92 0.33 -29.39 15.59
N ASP A 93 -0.71 -29.06 16.35
CA ASP A 93 -1.94 -29.85 16.46
C ASP A 93 -2.91 -29.70 15.27
N GLY A 94 -2.60 -28.82 14.31
CA GLY A 94 -3.41 -28.55 13.13
C GLY A 94 -4.73 -27.81 13.42
N LYS A 95 -4.95 -27.27 14.62
CA LYS A 95 -6.19 -26.58 15.00
C LYS A 95 -6.17 -25.08 14.79
N ILE A 96 -5.02 -24.47 14.59
CA ILE A 96 -4.88 -23.03 14.32
C ILE A 96 -4.26 -22.86 12.94
N ALA A 97 -4.77 -21.90 12.15
CA ALA A 97 -4.19 -21.52 10.89
C ALA A 97 -3.96 -20.00 10.81
N LEU A 98 -2.83 -19.60 10.22
CA LEU A 98 -2.37 -18.22 10.19
C LEU A 98 -1.87 -17.80 8.80
N ALA A 99 -2.36 -16.65 8.33
CA ALA A 99 -1.80 -15.90 7.20
C ALA A 99 -1.07 -14.65 7.72
N HIS A 100 0.06 -14.29 7.13
CA HIS A 100 0.93 -13.23 7.63
C HIS A 100 1.58 -12.41 6.51
N ASN A 101 1.53 -11.09 6.66
CA ASN A 101 2.27 -10.11 5.88
C ASN A 101 3.23 -9.38 6.81
N GLY A 102 4.52 -9.38 6.52
CA GLY A 102 5.51 -8.70 7.36
C GLY A 102 6.76 -9.54 7.52
N ILE A 103 7.58 -9.15 8.50
CA ILE A 103 8.82 -9.83 8.89
C ILE A 103 8.88 -9.84 10.41
N ILE A 104 9.05 -11.04 10.98
CA ILE A 104 9.32 -11.21 12.41
C ILE A 104 10.83 -11.22 12.61
N GLU A 105 11.37 -10.14 13.17
CA GLU A 105 12.81 -9.90 13.28
C GLU A 105 13.45 -10.82 14.32
N ASN A 106 12.75 -11.10 15.42
CA ASN A 106 13.21 -11.99 16.49
C ASN A 106 12.71 -13.44 16.35
N TYR A 107 12.43 -13.89 15.12
CA TYR A 107 11.88 -15.24 14.88
C TYR A 107 12.83 -16.35 15.34
N ARG A 108 14.15 -16.10 15.34
CA ARG A 108 15.16 -17.09 15.76
C ARG A 108 15.08 -17.36 17.25
N GLU A 109 15.05 -16.31 18.07
CA GLU A 109 14.92 -16.43 19.52
C GLU A 109 13.62 -17.14 19.90
N LEU A 110 12.51 -16.73 19.27
CA LEU A 110 11.20 -17.34 19.48
C LEU A 110 11.18 -18.82 19.07
N LYS A 111 11.73 -19.15 17.89
CA LYS A 111 11.83 -20.54 17.40
C LYS A 111 12.64 -21.39 18.37
N THR A 112 13.79 -20.93 18.83
CA THR A 112 14.61 -21.65 19.82
C THR A 112 13.86 -21.93 21.12
N GLY A 113 13.03 -21.00 21.60
CA GLY A 113 12.18 -21.21 22.76
C GLY A 113 11.12 -22.30 22.58
N LEU A 114 10.56 -22.41 21.37
CA LEU A 114 9.48 -23.35 21.04
C LEU A 114 9.96 -24.75 20.62
N LEU A 115 11.22 -24.92 20.20
CA LEU A 115 11.76 -26.20 19.70
C LEU A 115 11.68 -27.37 20.71
N LYS A 116 11.47 -27.08 22.01
CA LYS A 116 11.31 -28.12 23.03
C LYS A 116 10.00 -28.88 22.88
N ASP A 117 8.94 -28.18 22.48
CA ASP A 117 7.56 -28.70 22.52
C ASP A 117 6.88 -28.64 21.14
N HIS A 118 7.50 -27.99 20.14
CA HIS A 118 6.92 -27.79 18.81
C HIS A 118 7.85 -28.29 17.69
N GLN A 119 7.26 -28.91 16.67
CA GLN A 119 7.97 -29.39 15.47
C GLN A 119 7.71 -28.46 14.28
N PHE A 120 8.78 -27.87 13.74
CA PHE A 120 8.71 -26.96 12.59
C PHE A 120 8.86 -27.71 11.26
N THR A 121 8.02 -27.35 10.30
CA THR A 121 7.94 -27.97 8.97
C THR A 121 8.33 -27.01 7.84
N SER A 122 8.57 -25.74 8.15
CA SER A 122 8.94 -24.71 7.19
C SER A 122 10.16 -23.90 7.65
N GLU A 123 10.67 -23.11 6.72
CA GLU A 123 11.79 -22.19 6.94
C GLU A 123 11.33 -20.77 7.31
N THR A 124 10.00 -20.55 7.37
CA THR A 124 9.45 -19.21 7.48
C THR A 124 9.41 -18.74 8.93
N ASP A 125 9.58 -17.42 9.10
CA ASP A 125 9.29 -16.70 10.33
C ASP A 125 7.80 -16.80 10.71
N SER A 126 6.94 -17.03 9.73
CA SER A 126 5.49 -17.04 9.87
C SER A 126 4.94 -18.30 10.57
N GLU A 127 5.60 -19.46 10.42
CA GLU A 127 5.26 -20.67 11.19
C GLU A 127 5.54 -20.49 12.69
N VAL A 128 6.57 -19.71 13.03
CA VAL A 128 6.88 -19.35 14.43
C VAL A 128 5.71 -18.65 15.10
N LEU A 129 5.00 -17.78 14.39
CA LEU A 129 3.79 -17.13 14.92
C LEU A 129 2.66 -18.14 15.17
N ALA A 130 2.43 -19.09 14.25
CA ALA A 130 1.37 -20.09 14.42
C ALA A 130 1.61 -20.94 15.69
N HIS A 131 2.85 -21.36 15.91
CA HIS A 131 3.24 -22.15 17.08
C HIS A 131 3.25 -21.31 18.37
N LEU A 132 3.64 -20.04 18.30
CA LEU A 132 3.60 -19.16 19.46
C LEU A 132 2.17 -18.88 19.92
N ILE A 133 1.22 -18.73 18.98
CA ILE A 133 -0.20 -18.60 19.30
C ILE A 133 -0.74 -19.90 19.91
N GLU A 134 -0.38 -21.05 19.34
CA GLU A 134 -0.70 -22.37 19.91
C GLU A 134 -0.23 -22.50 21.37
N HIS A 135 1.02 -22.09 21.65
CA HIS A 135 1.58 -22.13 23.00
C HIS A 135 0.75 -21.34 24.04
N PHE A 136 0.16 -20.21 23.64
CA PHE A 136 -0.67 -19.37 24.53
C PHE A 136 -2.17 -19.67 24.47
N TYR A 137 -2.59 -20.66 23.68
CA TYR A 137 -4.01 -20.95 23.48
C TYR A 137 -4.64 -21.69 24.67
N HIS A 138 -5.58 -21.01 25.32
CA HIS A 138 -6.43 -21.55 26.39
C HIS A 138 -7.88 -21.11 26.19
N ASP A 139 -8.59 -21.77 25.27
CA ASP A 139 -10.01 -21.54 24.93
C ASP A 139 -10.38 -20.09 24.56
N ASN A 140 -9.39 -19.29 24.16
CA ASN A 140 -9.58 -17.91 23.73
C ASN A 140 -8.50 -17.48 22.73
N LEU A 141 -8.83 -17.53 21.44
CA LEU A 141 -7.92 -17.24 20.34
C LEU A 141 -7.42 -15.80 20.38
N ARG A 142 -8.28 -14.84 20.74
CA ARG A 142 -7.93 -13.41 20.79
C ARG A 142 -6.82 -13.16 21.81
N LEU A 143 -6.99 -13.68 23.03
CA LEU A 143 -5.99 -13.55 24.09
C LEU A 143 -4.69 -14.30 23.76
N ALA A 144 -4.78 -15.45 23.09
CA ALA A 144 -3.62 -16.18 22.62
C ALA A 144 -2.80 -15.36 21.61
N VAL A 145 -3.47 -14.73 20.64
CA VAL A 145 -2.86 -13.80 19.67
C VAL A 145 -2.23 -12.60 20.38
N GLU A 146 -2.93 -12.00 21.33
CA GLU A 146 -2.44 -10.85 22.10
C GLU A 146 -1.14 -11.18 22.85
N LYS A 147 -1.12 -12.29 23.60
CA LYS A 147 0.06 -12.76 24.35
C LYS A 147 1.23 -13.12 23.45
N ALA A 148 0.96 -13.80 22.33
CA ALA A 148 2.00 -14.14 21.36
C ALA A 148 2.65 -12.89 20.79
N LEU A 149 1.86 -11.91 20.36
CA LEU A 149 2.36 -10.70 19.72
C LEU A 149 3.07 -9.74 20.69
N ALA A 150 2.83 -9.83 21.99
CA ALA A 150 3.59 -9.10 23.00
C ALA A 150 5.10 -9.45 23.00
N LEU A 151 5.46 -10.65 22.52
CA LEU A 151 6.85 -11.12 22.41
C LEU A 151 7.47 -10.84 21.02
N VAL A 152 6.70 -10.32 20.07
CA VAL A 152 7.11 -10.20 18.67
C VAL A 152 7.75 -8.84 18.41
N VAL A 153 8.91 -8.87 17.78
CA VAL A 153 9.63 -7.71 17.24
C VAL A 153 9.57 -7.76 15.72
N GLY A 154 9.24 -6.64 15.09
CA GLY A 154 9.14 -6.51 13.64
C GLY A 154 7.78 -5.98 13.18
N THR A 155 7.40 -6.36 11.97
CA THR A 155 6.14 -5.92 11.34
C THR A 155 5.27 -7.13 11.03
N TYR A 156 3.97 -6.99 11.21
CA TYR A 156 3.00 -8.03 10.92
C TYR A 156 1.62 -7.45 10.58
N GLY A 157 0.92 -8.12 9.69
CA GLY A 157 -0.51 -8.07 9.51
C GLY A 157 -0.94 -9.52 9.44
N ILE A 158 -1.76 -9.98 10.38
CA ILE A 158 -2.13 -11.39 10.49
C ILE A 158 -3.64 -11.58 10.44
N ALA A 159 -4.04 -12.73 9.92
CA ALA A 159 -5.38 -13.28 10.08
C ALA A 159 -5.26 -14.71 10.57
N VAL A 160 -6.02 -15.04 11.61
CA VAL A 160 -5.93 -16.30 12.36
C VAL A 160 -7.32 -16.90 12.52
N VAL A 161 -7.43 -18.18 12.25
CA VAL A 161 -8.65 -18.98 12.46
C VAL A 161 -8.31 -20.23 13.28
N SER A 162 -9.30 -20.75 14.01
CA SER A 162 -9.15 -22.00 14.74
C SER A 162 -10.36 -22.91 14.59
N SER A 163 -10.13 -24.22 14.49
CA SER A 163 -11.21 -25.23 14.53
C SER A 163 -11.88 -25.31 15.91
N ALA A 164 -11.20 -24.88 16.99
CA ALA A 164 -11.78 -24.80 18.33
C ALA A 164 -12.77 -23.62 18.47
N GLU A 165 -12.61 -22.58 17.65
CA GLU A 165 -13.49 -21.40 17.60
C GLU A 165 -13.97 -21.14 16.16
N PRO A 166 -14.80 -22.03 15.59
CA PRO A 166 -15.01 -22.13 14.14
C PRO A 166 -15.79 -20.95 13.53
N LYS A 167 -16.36 -20.07 14.36
CA LYS A 167 -17.12 -18.88 13.95
C LYS A 167 -16.37 -17.60 14.27
N LYS A 168 -15.04 -17.65 14.27
CA LYS A 168 -14.20 -16.52 14.65
C LYS A 168 -13.03 -16.34 13.70
N ILE A 169 -12.72 -15.07 13.40
CA ILE A 169 -11.44 -14.67 12.82
C ILE A 169 -10.82 -13.66 13.79
N VAL A 170 -9.56 -13.88 14.15
CA VAL A 170 -8.75 -12.91 14.90
C VAL A 170 -7.68 -12.34 13.99
N CYS A 171 -7.58 -11.03 13.98
CA CYS A 171 -6.65 -10.28 13.15
C CYS A 171 -5.82 -9.35 14.03
N ALA A 172 -4.60 -9.05 13.62
CA ALA A 172 -3.78 -8.06 14.31
C ALA A 172 -2.84 -7.35 13.35
N ARG A 173 -2.48 -6.12 13.70
CA ARG A 173 -1.70 -5.24 12.84
C ARG A 173 -0.56 -4.54 13.59
N ARG A 174 0.61 -4.48 12.94
CA ARG A 174 1.74 -3.61 13.24
C ARG A 174 2.60 -3.43 11.98
N GLY A 175 2.56 -2.26 11.35
CA GLY A 175 3.36 -1.91 10.18
C GLY A 175 2.83 -2.45 8.84
N SER A 176 2.29 -3.67 8.78
CA SER A 176 1.66 -4.19 7.55
C SER A 176 0.16 -3.91 7.53
N PRO A 177 -0.41 -3.37 6.44
CA PRO A 177 -1.79 -2.90 6.41
C PRO A 177 -2.80 -4.04 6.52
N LEU A 178 -3.90 -3.74 7.22
CA LEU A 178 -5.07 -4.60 7.33
C LEU A 178 -6.34 -3.75 7.41
N VAL A 179 -7.38 -4.16 6.69
CA VAL A 179 -8.67 -3.48 6.61
C VAL A 179 -9.80 -4.49 6.74
N LEU A 180 -10.80 -4.14 7.54
CA LEU A 180 -12.06 -4.86 7.70
C LEU A 180 -13.10 -4.29 6.73
N GLY A 181 -13.71 -5.13 5.91
CA GLY A 181 -14.92 -4.82 5.15
C GLY A 181 -16.16 -5.29 5.89
N VAL A 182 -17.17 -4.41 6.01
CA VAL A 182 -18.44 -4.69 6.69
C VAL A 182 -19.57 -4.76 5.66
N ALA A 183 -20.19 -5.92 5.50
CA ALA A 183 -21.42 -6.11 4.74
C ALA A 183 -22.57 -6.53 5.68
N ASP A 184 -23.80 -6.61 5.18
CA ASP A 184 -24.99 -6.84 6.02
C ASP A 184 -24.96 -8.19 6.75
N GLU A 185 -24.44 -9.25 6.11
CA GLU A 185 -24.38 -10.61 6.68
C GLU A 185 -22.99 -11.26 6.53
N ALA A 186 -21.96 -10.43 6.38
CA ALA A 186 -20.59 -10.91 6.24
C ALA A 186 -19.55 -9.86 6.63
N PHE A 187 -18.43 -10.36 7.12
CA PHE A 187 -17.21 -9.61 7.34
C PHE A 187 -16.11 -10.12 6.41
N PHE A 188 -15.31 -9.19 5.92
CA PHE A 188 -14.18 -9.46 5.05
C PHE A 188 -12.93 -8.86 5.66
N ILE A 189 -11.81 -9.53 5.53
CA ILE A 189 -10.50 -8.99 5.91
C ILE A 189 -9.66 -8.91 4.66
N ALA A 190 -8.90 -7.83 4.51
CA ALA A 190 -7.91 -7.76 3.46
C ALA A 190 -6.71 -6.93 3.86
N SER A 191 -5.58 -7.16 3.21
CA SER A 191 -4.40 -6.29 3.31
C SER A 191 -4.51 -5.01 2.46
N ASP A 192 -5.55 -4.91 1.63
CA ASP A 192 -5.88 -3.77 0.77
C ASP A 192 -7.40 -3.68 0.61
N ALA A 193 -7.93 -2.50 0.32
CA ALA A 193 -9.38 -2.32 0.15
C ALA A 193 -9.91 -2.87 -1.19
N SER A 194 -9.09 -3.00 -2.23
CA SER A 194 -9.50 -3.41 -3.57
C SER A 194 -10.22 -4.77 -3.67
N PRO A 195 -9.83 -5.84 -2.94
CA PRO A 195 -10.58 -7.10 -2.95
C PRO A 195 -11.95 -7.02 -2.30
N LEU A 196 -12.23 -5.97 -1.50
CA LEU A 196 -13.47 -5.82 -0.75
C LEU A 196 -14.57 -5.12 -1.56
N LEU A 197 -14.18 -4.31 -2.55
CA LEU A 197 -15.09 -3.46 -3.35
C LEU A 197 -16.30 -4.19 -3.97
N PRO A 198 -16.19 -5.45 -4.46
CA PRO A 198 -17.36 -6.16 -4.99
C PRO A 198 -18.40 -6.52 -3.93
N TYR A 199 -18.02 -6.51 -2.65
CA TYR A 199 -18.83 -6.99 -1.55
C TYR A 199 -19.30 -5.88 -0.63
N THR A 200 -18.46 -4.86 -0.41
CA THR A 200 -18.80 -3.70 0.41
C THR A 200 -17.90 -2.50 0.12
N LYS A 201 -18.45 -1.31 0.36
CA LYS A 201 -17.69 -0.06 0.39
C LYS A 201 -17.43 0.43 1.82
N ARG A 202 -18.02 -0.21 2.83
CA ARG A 202 -17.87 0.16 4.24
C ARG A 202 -16.65 -0.56 4.80
N VAL A 203 -15.63 0.21 5.18
CA VAL A 203 -14.37 -0.33 5.69
C VAL A 203 -13.94 0.27 7.01
N VAL A 204 -13.22 -0.50 7.82
CA VAL A 204 -12.58 -0.05 9.05
C VAL A 204 -11.10 -0.39 8.93
N TYR A 205 -10.24 0.63 8.96
CA TYR A 205 -8.80 0.45 8.92
C TYR A 205 -8.25 0.19 10.33
N LEU A 206 -7.49 -0.90 10.49
CA LEU A 206 -6.77 -1.15 11.73
C LEU A 206 -5.56 -0.20 11.81
N ASP A 207 -5.19 0.21 13.01
CA ASP A 207 -3.94 0.90 13.33
C ASP A 207 -2.90 -0.07 13.92
N ASP A 208 -1.66 0.40 14.03
CA ASP A 208 -0.59 -0.38 14.64
C ASP A 208 -0.89 -0.61 16.12
N GLY A 209 -0.79 -1.86 16.56
CA GLY A 209 -1.08 -2.26 17.92
C GLY A 209 -2.53 -2.69 18.17
N GLU A 210 -3.36 -2.73 17.13
CA GLU A 210 -4.74 -3.16 17.24
C GLU A 210 -4.93 -4.65 16.92
N ILE A 211 -5.83 -5.27 17.68
CA ILE A 211 -6.31 -6.64 17.51
C ILE A 211 -7.81 -6.59 17.24
N LEU A 212 -8.23 -7.20 16.14
CA LEU A 212 -9.61 -7.27 15.71
C LEU A 212 -10.14 -8.69 15.92
N GLU A 213 -11.23 -8.81 16.67
CA GLU A 213 -12.02 -10.02 16.81
C GLU A 213 -13.30 -9.90 16.00
N ILE A 214 -13.60 -10.91 15.18
CA ILE A 214 -14.80 -10.96 14.32
C ILE A 214 -15.59 -12.21 14.65
N THR A 215 -16.89 -12.05 14.89
CA THR A 215 -17.89 -13.12 14.98
C THR A 215 -19.01 -12.88 13.96
N PRO A 216 -19.97 -13.80 13.76
CA PRO A 216 -21.09 -13.58 12.84
C PRO A 216 -21.95 -12.36 13.20
N GLU A 217 -21.98 -11.98 14.48
CA GLU A 217 -22.86 -10.93 14.99
C GLU A 217 -22.18 -9.55 15.04
N LYS A 218 -20.87 -9.50 15.29
CA LYS A 218 -20.16 -8.24 15.54
C LYS A 218 -18.67 -8.35 15.25
N PHE A 219 -18.05 -7.17 15.20
CA PHE A 219 -16.60 -7.03 15.29
C PHE A 219 -16.23 -6.16 16.50
N GLN A 220 -15.08 -6.44 17.13
CA GLN A 220 -14.54 -5.68 18.25
C GLN A 220 -13.04 -5.47 18.05
N ILE A 221 -12.56 -4.25 18.34
CA ILE A 221 -11.15 -3.91 18.24
C ILE A 221 -10.61 -3.65 19.64
N PHE A 222 -9.41 -4.14 19.92
CA PHE A 222 -8.72 -4.02 21.19
C PHE A 222 -7.29 -3.52 20.97
N ASN A 223 -6.72 -2.83 21.96
CA ASN A 223 -5.28 -2.60 22.03
C ASN A 223 -4.58 -3.69 22.86
N PHE A 224 -3.25 -3.61 22.94
CA PHE A 224 -2.42 -4.51 23.78
C PHE A 224 -2.60 -4.38 25.30
N ARG A 225 -3.49 -3.49 25.77
CA ARG A 225 -3.89 -3.38 27.19
C ARG A 225 -5.26 -4.02 27.43
N ASP A 226 -5.78 -4.76 26.45
CA ASP A 226 -7.12 -5.34 26.44
C ASP A 226 -8.25 -4.30 26.54
N GLU A 227 -7.98 -3.05 26.14
CA GLU A 227 -8.99 -1.98 26.12
C GLU A 227 -9.70 -1.97 24.76
N GLN A 228 -11.03 -1.95 24.77
CA GLN A 228 -11.82 -1.90 23.56
C GLN A 228 -11.73 -0.51 22.90
N ILE A 229 -11.37 -0.49 21.61
CA ILE A 229 -11.32 0.71 20.77
C ILE A 229 -12.59 0.79 19.91
N GLN A 230 -13.23 1.96 19.89
CA GLN A 230 -14.33 2.24 18.97
C GLN A 230 -13.81 2.89 17.70
N LYS A 231 -14.18 2.33 16.54
CA LYS A 231 -13.92 2.90 15.22
C LYS A 231 -15.19 2.90 14.38
N ASN A 232 -15.35 3.98 13.62
CA ASN A 232 -16.43 4.10 12.65
C ASN A 232 -16.01 3.51 11.30
N ALA A 233 -16.97 2.93 10.59
CA ALA A 233 -16.74 2.50 9.22
C ALA A 233 -16.69 3.73 8.29
N GLU A 234 -15.67 3.79 7.45
CA GLU A 234 -15.49 4.75 6.37
C GLU A 234 -16.04 4.19 5.06
N GLN A 235 -16.41 5.07 4.12
CA GLN A 235 -16.88 4.65 2.81
C GLN A 235 -15.78 4.82 1.75
N ILE A 236 -15.47 3.76 1.02
CA ILE A 236 -14.54 3.83 -0.12
C ILE A 236 -15.22 4.58 -1.26
N GLU A 237 -14.56 5.64 -1.76
CA GLU A 237 -15.09 6.49 -2.84
C GLU A 237 -14.93 5.87 -4.23
N TRP A 238 -14.09 4.85 -4.40
CA TRP A 238 -13.79 4.26 -5.69
C TRP A 238 -14.90 3.33 -6.21
N THR A 239 -14.93 3.16 -7.53
CA THR A 239 -15.85 2.26 -8.23
C THR A 239 -15.13 1.01 -8.72
N GLU A 240 -15.85 -0.10 -8.87
CA GLU A 240 -15.28 -1.34 -9.39
C GLU A 240 -14.68 -1.16 -10.81
N ALA A 241 -15.32 -0.34 -11.65
CA ALA A 241 -14.85 -0.05 -13.01
C ALA A 241 -13.43 0.53 -13.04
N GLN A 242 -13.05 1.33 -12.03
CA GLN A 242 -11.70 1.90 -11.94
C GLN A 242 -10.63 0.83 -11.64
N ALA A 243 -11.02 -0.31 -11.08
CA ALA A 243 -10.14 -1.43 -10.72
C ALA A 243 -10.13 -2.57 -11.75
N GLN A 244 -10.66 -2.35 -12.97
CA GLN A 244 -10.69 -3.34 -14.06
C GLN A 244 -9.84 -2.89 -15.26
N MET A 245 -9.42 -3.83 -16.12
CA MET A 245 -8.58 -3.54 -17.29
C MET A 245 -9.31 -2.80 -18.44
N GLN A 246 -10.64 -2.75 -18.44
CA GLN A 246 -11.45 -1.99 -19.42
C GLN A 246 -11.06 -2.22 -20.90
N GLY A 247 -10.73 -3.47 -21.26
CA GLY A 247 -10.38 -3.83 -22.64
C GLY A 247 -8.90 -3.64 -23.01
N PHE A 248 -8.07 -3.09 -22.13
CA PHE A 248 -6.62 -3.07 -22.33
C PHE A 248 -5.99 -4.44 -22.03
N PRO A 249 -4.88 -4.81 -22.69
CA PRO A 249 -4.19 -6.08 -22.48
C PRO A 249 -3.52 -6.20 -21.10
N HIS A 250 -3.18 -5.08 -20.46
CA HIS A 250 -2.60 -5.05 -19.12
C HIS A 250 -2.89 -3.72 -18.42
N PHE A 251 -2.89 -3.74 -17.08
CA PHE A 251 -3.16 -2.56 -16.25
C PHE A 251 -2.21 -1.39 -16.55
N MET A 252 -0.92 -1.65 -16.77
CA MET A 252 0.04 -0.57 -17.06
C MET A 252 -0.34 0.24 -18.31
N LEU A 253 -0.83 -0.41 -19.38
CA LEU A 253 -1.25 0.31 -20.59
C LEU A 253 -2.51 1.13 -20.32
N LYS A 254 -3.51 0.53 -19.65
CA LYS A 254 -4.71 1.25 -19.22
C LYS A 254 -4.33 2.50 -18.42
N GLU A 255 -3.48 2.34 -17.43
CA GLU A 255 -3.11 3.40 -16.50
C GLU A 255 -2.28 4.51 -17.15
N ILE A 256 -1.44 4.18 -18.15
CA ILE A 256 -0.79 5.16 -19.03
C ILE A 256 -1.83 5.97 -19.80
N PHE A 257 -2.87 5.32 -20.33
CA PHE A 257 -3.94 5.96 -21.10
C PHE A 257 -4.94 6.73 -20.23
N ASP A 258 -5.09 6.37 -18.95
CA ASP A 258 -5.92 7.09 -17.98
C ASP A 258 -5.33 8.45 -17.57
N GLN A 259 -4.01 8.65 -17.73
CA GLN A 259 -3.28 9.84 -17.25
C GLN A 259 -3.96 11.17 -17.57
N PRO A 260 -4.48 11.45 -18.78
CA PRO A 260 -5.12 12.73 -19.04
C PRO A 260 -6.34 12.99 -18.15
N GLN A 261 -7.15 11.97 -17.88
CA GLN A 261 -8.35 12.12 -17.06
C GLN A 261 -7.97 12.27 -15.59
N VAL A 262 -7.14 11.37 -15.06
CA VAL A 262 -6.78 11.44 -13.63
C VAL A 262 -5.89 12.64 -13.30
N PHE A 263 -5.17 13.20 -14.28
CA PHE A 263 -4.48 14.48 -14.11
C PHE A 263 -5.48 15.63 -13.99
N GLN A 264 -6.61 15.62 -14.72
CA GLN A 264 -7.68 16.60 -14.50
C GLN A 264 -8.28 16.45 -13.10
N ASP A 265 -8.50 15.23 -12.65
CA ASP A 265 -9.03 14.94 -11.30
C ASP A 265 -8.07 15.46 -10.21
N ALA A 266 -6.75 15.39 -10.43
CA ALA A 266 -5.74 15.96 -9.53
C ALA A 266 -5.78 17.50 -9.44
N LEU A 267 -6.28 18.18 -10.48
CA LEU A 267 -6.42 19.64 -10.54
C LEU A 267 -7.79 20.13 -10.06
N ALA A 268 -8.81 19.28 -10.14
CA ALA A 268 -10.20 19.63 -9.88
C ALA A 268 -10.36 20.27 -8.50
N GLY A 269 -11.00 21.44 -8.46
CA GLY A 269 -11.26 22.20 -7.23
C GLY A 269 -10.02 22.82 -6.56
N ARG A 270 -8.82 22.71 -7.13
CA ARG A 270 -7.55 23.15 -6.50
C ARG A 270 -6.92 24.38 -7.15
N LEU A 271 -7.39 24.78 -8.32
CA LEU A 271 -6.90 25.97 -9.03
C LEU A 271 -7.78 27.16 -8.68
N LEU A 272 -7.16 28.31 -8.42
CA LEU A 272 -7.81 29.61 -8.19
C LEU A 272 -7.37 30.59 -9.29
N PRO A 273 -7.96 30.52 -10.51
CA PRO A 273 -7.49 31.29 -11.66
C PRO A 273 -7.50 32.80 -11.43
N GLN A 274 -8.55 33.32 -10.77
CA GLN A 274 -8.67 34.76 -10.52
C GLN A 274 -7.57 35.28 -9.58
N GLU A 275 -7.09 34.45 -8.65
CA GLU A 275 -6.05 34.80 -7.67
C GLU A 275 -4.63 34.43 -8.14
N GLY A 276 -4.53 33.76 -9.29
CA GLY A 276 -3.28 33.19 -9.77
C GLY A 276 -2.68 32.17 -8.80
N ALA A 277 -3.51 31.52 -7.98
CA ALA A 277 -3.07 30.65 -6.90
C ALA A 277 -3.58 29.21 -7.05
N ALA A 278 -3.09 28.33 -6.19
CA ALA A 278 -3.65 27.01 -5.95
C ALA A 278 -4.01 26.87 -4.47
N HIS A 279 -4.98 26.00 -4.18
CA HIS A 279 -5.40 25.69 -2.83
C HIS A 279 -5.47 24.17 -2.62
N LEU A 280 -4.56 23.68 -1.78
CA LEU A 280 -4.53 22.30 -1.31
C LEU A 280 -5.13 22.27 0.10
N GLY A 281 -6.43 21.98 0.21
CA GLY A 281 -7.17 22.11 1.47
C GLY A 281 -6.68 21.20 2.61
N GLY A 282 -6.12 20.03 2.29
CA GLY A 282 -5.68 19.07 3.31
C GLY A 282 -4.35 19.40 4.00
N LEU A 283 -3.70 20.52 3.67
CA LEU A 283 -2.47 20.96 4.36
C LEU A 283 -2.73 21.24 5.84
N ASN A 284 -3.95 21.66 6.22
CA ASN A 284 -4.34 21.98 7.59
C ASN A 284 -3.31 22.90 8.29
N LEU A 285 -2.83 23.90 7.55
CA LEU A 285 -1.95 24.97 8.04
C LEU A 285 -2.62 26.32 7.79
N SER A 286 -2.51 27.20 8.78
CA SER A 286 -2.83 28.61 8.62
C SER A 286 -1.86 29.29 7.64
N GLU A 287 -2.27 30.44 7.09
CA GLU A 287 -1.38 31.24 6.25
C GLU A 287 -0.12 31.71 7.00
N GLU A 288 -0.22 31.91 8.31
CA GLU A 288 0.93 32.28 9.13
C GLU A 288 1.94 31.14 9.22
N GLU A 289 1.50 29.92 9.50
CA GLU A 289 2.37 28.74 9.52
C GLU A 289 3.00 28.47 8.14
N LEU A 290 2.24 28.65 7.05
CA LEU A 290 2.78 28.51 5.69
C LEU A 290 3.89 29.54 5.39
N ARG A 291 3.75 30.77 5.89
CA ARG A 291 4.77 31.83 5.77
C ARG A 291 6.01 31.54 6.62
N GLN A 292 5.85 30.89 7.76
CA GLN A 292 6.96 30.53 8.63
C GLN A 292 7.85 29.44 8.04
N ILE A 293 7.39 28.64 7.07
CA ILE A 293 8.23 27.59 6.46
C ILE A 293 9.49 28.20 5.85
N GLU A 294 10.65 27.73 6.29
CA GLU A 294 11.97 28.16 5.80
C GLU A 294 12.69 27.09 4.97
N ARG A 295 12.29 25.82 5.13
CA ARG A 295 12.91 24.68 4.44
C ARG A 295 11.88 23.60 4.15
N ILE A 296 12.03 22.94 3.01
CA ILE A 296 11.25 21.75 2.66
C ILE A 296 12.17 20.56 2.46
N VAL A 297 11.83 19.43 3.08
CA VAL A 297 12.49 18.13 2.84
C VAL A 297 11.43 17.18 2.30
N ILE A 298 11.68 16.56 1.16
CA ILE A 298 10.78 15.58 0.56
C ILE A 298 11.42 14.20 0.69
N ILE A 299 10.71 13.27 1.33
CA ILE A 299 11.16 11.89 1.53
C ILE A 299 10.28 10.94 0.71
N ALA A 300 10.93 10.07 -0.07
CA ALA A 300 10.26 9.13 -0.95
C ALA A 300 11.20 8.00 -1.40
N CYS A 301 10.66 7.00 -2.09
CA CYS A 301 11.41 5.90 -2.71
C CYS A 301 11.02 5.72 -4.18
N GLY A 302 11.96 5.25 -5.01
CA GLY A 302 11.72 4.88 -6.41
C GLY A 302 11.10 6.00 -7.26
N THR A 303 10.06 5.68 -8.03
CA THR A 303 9.34 6.64 -8.87
C THR A 303 8.83 7.88 -8.11
N ALA A 304 8.37 7.74 -6.86
CA ALA A 304 7.92 8.87 -6.06
C ALA A 304 9.07 9.83 -5.69
N PHE A 305 10.30 9.32 -5.56
CA PHE A 305 11.50 10.15 -5.38
C PHE A 305 11.79 10.98 -6.66
N TYR A 306 11.63 10.40 -7.85
CA TYR A 306 11.80 11.16 -9.09
C TYR A 306 10.70 12.19 -9.32
N ALA A 307 9.43 11.89 -8.97
CA ALA A 307 8.36 12.90 -8.96
C ALA A 307 8.69 14.05 -8.00
N SER A 308 9.26 13.72 -6.84
CA SER A 308 9.70 14.68 -5.84
C SER A 308 10.83 15.58 -6.34
N LEU A 309 11.76 15.08 -7.16
CA LEU A 309 12.77 15.92 -7.81
C LEU A 309 12.16 16.89 -8.83
N VAL A 310 11.13 16.49 -9.59
CA VAL A 310 10.37 17.42 -10.45
C VAL A 310 9.73 18.52 -9.60
N GLY A 311 9.08 18.12 -8.49
CA GLY A 311 8.49 19.02 -7.52
C GLY A 311 9.49 20.01 -6.92
N LYS A 312 10.70 19.54 -6.58
CA LYS A 312 11.78 20.40 -6.06
C LYS A 312 12.04 21.58 -6.98
N TYR A 313 12.25 21.36 -8.28
CA TYR A 313 12.50 22.44 -9.22
C TYR A 313 11.33 23.44 -9.27
N ALA A 314 10.09 22.95 -9.26
CA ALA A 314 8.90 23.80 -9.27
C ALA A 314 8.77 24.64 -8.00
N ILE A 315 8.95 24.01 -6.83
CA ILE A 315 8.84 24.66 -5.52
C ILE A 315 9.96 25.69 -5.34
N GLU A 316 11.22 25.34 -5.61
CA GLU A 316 12.35 26.28 -5.50
C GLU A 316 12.16 27.49 -6.43
N HIS A 317 11.70 27.25 -7.66
CA HIS A 317 11.43 28.33 -8.60
C HIS A 317 10.31 29.26 -8.12
N CYS A 318 9.22 28.71 -7.58
CA CYS A 318 8.06 29.49 -7.15
C CYS A 318 8.27 30.20 -5.81
N THR A 319 9.05 29.61 -4.90
CA THR A 319 9.11 30.06 -3.50
C THR A 319 10.45 30.68 -3.12
N GLY A 320 11.54 30.20 -3.73
CA GLY A 320 12.90 30.48 -3.28
C GLY A 320 13.33 29.73 -2.03
N LEU A 321 12.49 28.85 -1.47
CA LEU A 321 12.84 28.04 -0.32
C LEU A 321 13.81 26.94 -0.74
N PRO A 322 14.82 26.60 0.09
CA PRO A 322 15.66 25.44 -0.14
C PRO A 322 14.84 24.15 -0.04
N VAL A 323 14.94 23.30 -1.06
CA VAL A 323 14.27 21.99 -1.09
C VAL A 323 15.30 20.86 -1.20
N SER A 324 15.31 19.94 -0.24
CA SER A 324 16.04 18.67 -0.36
C SER A 324 15.07 17.53 -0.67
N VAL A 325 15.49 16.62 -1.55
CA VAL A 325 14.75 15.38 -1.83
C VAL A 325 15.67 14.24 -1.45
N GLU A 326 15.20 13.37 -0.58
CA GLU A 326 16.02 12.32 0.04
C GLU A 326 15.37 10.95 -0.12
N ILE A 327 16.21 9.95 -0.36
CA ILE A 327 15.78 8.55 -0.36
C ILE A 327 15.43 8.20 1.08
N ALA A 328 14.19 7.75 1.30
CA ALA A 328 13.68 7.57 2.66
C ALA A 328 14.46 6.54 3.49
N SER A 329 14.99 5.49 2.83
CA SER A 329 15.84 4.49 3.49
C SER A 329 17.11 5.11 4.07
N GLU A 330 17.77 6.01 3.34
CA GLU A 330 18.99 6.69 3.82
C GLU A 330 18.66 7.74 4.89
N PHE A 331 17.55 8.47 4.71
CA PHE A 331 17.14 9.53 5.62
C PHE A 331 16.98 9.02 7.06
N ARG A 332 16.35 7.86 7.26
CA ARG A 332 16.06 7.32 8.59
C ARG A 332 17.30 6.79 9.33
N TYR A 333 18.34 6.34 8.61
CA TYR A 333 19.52 5.71 9.22
C TYR A 333 20.68 6.67 9.47
N ARG A 334 20.61 7.91 8.98
CA ARG A 334 21.70 8.91 9.08
C ARG A 334 21.52 9.94 10.18
N ASP A 335 20.61 9.72 11.13
CA ASP A 335 20.26 10.66 12.20
C ASP A 335 19.91 12.07 11.66
N PRO A 336 18.75 12.24 10.97
CA PRO A 336 18.49 13.44 10.16
C PRO A 336 18.39 14.70 11.02
N VAL A 337 19.05 15.77 10.60
CA VAL A 337 18.99 17.07 11.29
C VAL A 337 17.74 17.84 10.85
N ILE A 338 16.80 18.03 11.77
CA ILE A 338 15.58 18.81 11.55
C ILE A 338 15.74 20.17 12.21
N LEU A 339 15.72 21.23 11.41
CA LEU A 339 15.75 22.60 11.89
C LEU A 339 14.31 23.09 12.17
N PRO A 340 14.12 24.12 13.03
CA PRO A 340 12.84 24.80 13.17
C PRO A 340 12.27 25.21 11.81
N HIS A 341 10.95 25.27 11.71
CA HIS A 341 10.22 25.66 10.50
C HIS A 341 10.53 24.82 9.23
N THR A 342 10.99 23.58 9.43
CA THR A 342 11.14 22.60 8.35
C THR A 342 9.82 21.87 8.11
N LEU A 343 9.33 21.93 6.87
CA LEU A 343 8.24 21.10 6.38
C LEU A 343 8.79 19.82 5.76
N VAL A 344 8.33 18.67 6.23
CA VAL A 344 8.69 17.36 5.68
C VAL A 344 7.51 16.77 4.91
N LEU A 345 7.72 16.45 3.64
CA LEU A 345 6.72 15.87 2.74
C LEU A 345 7.03 14.38 2.52
N ALA A 346 6.14 13.49 2.97
CA ALA A 346 6.20 12.06 2.69
C ALA A 346 5.40 11.73 1.43
N VAL A 347 6.09 11.40 0.33
CA VAL A 347 5.45 11.12 -0.96
C VAL A 347 5.42 9.62 -1.21
N SER A 348 4.23 9.04 -1.35
CA SER A 348 4.06 7.60 -1.59
C SER A 348 2.74 7.33 -2.31
N GLN A 349 2.76 6.54 -3.38
CA GLN A 349 1.52 6.13 -4.05
C GLN A 349 0.63 5.33 -3.08
N SER A 350 1.19 4.31 -2.44
CA SER A 350 0.41 3.40 -1.58
C SER A 350 0.11 4.01 -0.21
N GLY A 351 0.94 4.94 0.25
CA GLY A 351 0.91 5.41 1.64
C GLY A 351 1.38 4.35 2.65
N GLU A 352 1.97 3.25 2.17
CA GLU A 352 2.39 2.08 2.94
C GLU A 352 3.87 1.72 2.74
N THR A 353 4.64 2.55 2.02
CA THR A 353 6.06 2.32 1.80
C THR A 353 6.81 2.38 3.13
N ALA A 354 7.32 1.23 3.60
CA ALA A 354 7.90 1.08 4.95
C ALA A 354 9.00 2.11 5.26
N ASP A 355 9.94 2.33 4.34
CA ASP A 355 11.02 3.30 4.54
C ASP A 355 10.50 4.74 4.59
N THR A 356 9.56 5.11 3.71
CA THR A 356 8.92 6.43 3.74
C THR A 356 8.17 6.67 5.04
N LEU A 357 7.42 5.65 5.51
CA LEU A 357 6.68 5.71 6.77
C LEU A 357 7.63 5.87 7.96
N ALA A 358 8.70 5.08 8.02
CA ALA A 358 9.68 5.16 9.09
C ALA A 358 10.43 6.50 9.10
N ALA A 359 10.85 6.99 7.93
CA ALA A 359 11.48 8.31 7.79
C ALA A 359 10.53 9.45 8.21
N MET A 360 9.24 9.36 7.89
CA MET A 360 8.23 10.33 8.32
C MET A 360 8.07 10.34 9.84
N ARG A 361 7.96 9.14 10.46
CA ARG A 361 7.89 8.99 11.92
C ARG A 361 9.11 9.60 12.59
N GLU A 362 10.31 9.33 12.06
CA GLU A 362 11.56 9.90 12.56
C GLU A 362 11.57 11.44 12.50
N ALA A 363 11.19 12.00 11.34
CA ALA A 363 11.08 13.45 11.19
C ALA A 363 10.08 14.07 12.19
N LYS A 364 8.93 13.42 12.39
CA LYS A 364 7.90 13.83 13.35
C LYS A 364 8.41 13.80 14.79
N ASN A 365 9.12 12.73 15.17
CA ASN A 365 9.73 12.59 16.50
C ASN A 365 10.77 13.68 16.80
N LYS A 366 11.43 14.19 15.75
CA LYS A 366 12.36 15.33 15.85
C LYS A 366 11.69 16.71 15.74
N GLY A 367 10.36 16.77 15.74
CA GLY A 367 9.61 18.02 15.77
C GLY A 367 9.34 18.65 14.40
N ALA A 368 9.56 17.94 13.29
CA ALA A 368 9.16 18.44 11.98
C ALA A 368 7.64 18.53 11.84
N ILE A 369 7.16 19.53 11.08
CA ILE A 369 5.80 19.49 10.53
C ILE A 369 5.83 18.48 9.38
N VAL A 370 5.04 17.41 9.49
CA VAL A 370 4.97 16.35 8.46
C VAL A 370 3.67 16.42 7.67
N MET A 371 3.72 16.13 6.36
CA MET A 371 2.55 16.00 5.50
C MET A 371 2.69 14.79 4.57
N GLY A 372 1.59 14.08 4.34
CA GLY A 372 1.54 13.00 3.34
C GLY A 372 1.06 13.49 1.97
N ILE A 373 1.76 13.16 0.90
CA ILE A 373 1.25 13.26 -0.48
C ILE A 373 1.04 11.83 -0.98
N VAL A 374 -0.20 11.37 -0.94
CA VAL A 374 -0.54 9.95 -1.13
C VAL A 374 -1.72 9.75 -2.08
N ASN A 375 -1.91 8.53 -2.56
CA ASN A 375 -3.06 8.20 -3.43
C ASN A 375 -4.17 7.44 -2.68
N VAL A 376 -3.79 6.59 -1.74
CA VAL A 376 -4.72 5.70 -1.04
C VAL A 376 -5.32 6.39 0.19
N VAL A 377 -6.63 6.57 0.16
CA VAL A 377 -7.41 7.11 1.28
C VAL A 377 -7.30 6.19 2.48
N GLY A 378 -7.11 6.79 3.66
CA GLY A 378 -6.97 6.04 4.89
C GLY A 378 -5.68 5.22 4.98
N SER A 379 -4.69 5.42 4.10
CA SER A 379 -3.37 4.79 4.24
C SER A 379 -2.63 5.22 5.51
N THR A 380 -1.66 4.43 5.94
CA THR A 380 -0.91 4.67 7.18
C THR A 380 -0.23 6.04 7.20
N ILE A 381 0.43 6.43 6.10
CA ILE A 381 1.01 7.77 5.96
C ILE A 381 -0.07 8.86 6.09
N ALA A 382 -1.25 8.69 5.46
CA ALA A 382 -2.33 9.68 5.57
C ALA A 382 -2.81 9.84 7.01
N ARG A 383 -3.05 8.73 7.72
CA ARG A 383 -3.56 8.74 9.10
C ARG A 383 -2.53 9.32 10.06
N GLU A 384 -1.28 8.88 9.99
CA GLU A 384 -0.24 9.29 10.94
C GLU A 384 0.31 10.70 10.71
N ALA A 385 0.34 11.18 9.46
CA ALA A 385 0.66 12.56 9.18
C ALA A 385 -0.41 13.50 9.74
N GLY A 386 -1.69 13.09 9.71
CA GLY A 386 -2.84 13.90 10.15
C GLY A 386 -3.14 15.12 9.25
N ARG A 387 -2.36 15.29 8.18
CA ARG A 387 -2.45 16.35 7.17
C ARG A 387 -1.74 15.90 5.90
N GLY A 388 -2.20 16.37 4.76
CA GLY A 388 -1.69 15.91 3.48
C GLY A 388 -2.59 16.21 2.30
N VAL A 389 -2.23 15.65 1.15
CA VAL A 389 -2.95 15.84 -0.10
C VAL A 389 -3.09 14.50 -0.81
N TYR A 390 -4.32 14.18 -1.22
CA TYR A 390 -4.58 13.04 -2.09
C TYR A 390 -4.29 13.40 -3.54
N ILE A 391 -3.50 12.59 -4.24
CA ILE A 391 -3.13 12.85 -5.63
C ILE A 391 -4.26 12.54 -6.64
N HIS A 392 -5.34 11.88 -6.20
CA HIS A 392 -6.50 11.49 -7.01
C HIS A 392 -6.14 10.78 -8.33
N ALA A 393 -5.19 9.84 -8.31
CA ALA A 393 -4.85 9.04 -9.48
C ALA A 393 -5.81 7.84 -9.71
N GLY A 394 -6.76 7.64 -8.79
CA GLY A 394 -7.53 6.39 -8.69
C GLY A 394 -6.63 5.20 -8.35
N PRO A 395 -7.17 3.97 -8.24
CA PRO A 395 -6.36 2.79 -7.94
C PRO A 395 -5.32 2.56 -9.05
N GLU A 396 -4.07 2.31 -8.66
CA GLU A 396 -2.97 1.92 -9.57
C GLU A 396 -2.60 0.47 -9.24
N LEU A 397 -2.86 -0.43 -10.18
CA LEU A 397 -2.71 -1.88 -10.06
C LEU A 397 -1.47 -2.39 -10.80
N ALA A 398 -0.93 -1.62 -11.75
CA ALA A 398 0.39 -1.94 -12.29
C ALA A 398 1.47 -1.82 -11.22
N VAL A 399 2.43 -2.74 -11.23
CA VAL A 399 3.59 -2.68 -10.34
C VAL A 399 4.44 -1.44 -10.63
N ALA A 400 4.72 -1.18 -11.91
CA ALA A 400 5.44 0.01 -12.35
C ALA A 400 4.48 1.21 -12.34
N SER A 401 4.75 2.18 -11.47
CA SER A 401 3.93 3.39 -11.35
C SER A 401 3.96 4.24 -12.61
N THR A 402 2.81 4.83 -12.98
CA THR A 402 2.63 5.65 -14.20
C THR A 402 1.83 6.91 -13.89
N LYS A 403 0.52 6.79 -13.69
CA LYS A 403 -0.38 7.89 -13.37
C LYS A 403 -0.15 8.49 -11.99
N ALA A 404 0.32 7.69 -11.03
CA ALA A 404 0.68 8.25 -9.72
C ALA A 404 1.91 9.17 -9.82
N PHE A 405 2.89 8.88 -10.68
CA PHE A 405 4.04 9.76 -10.92
C PHE A 405 3.59 11.13 -11.44
N THR A 406 2.76 11.15 -12.49
CA THR A 406 2.31 12.41 -13.11
C THR A 406 1.42 13.22 -12.17
N ASN A 407 0.54 12.58 -11.40
CA ASN A 407 -0.27 13.27 -10.40
C ASN A 407 0.55 13.74 -9.19
N GLN A 408 1.54 12.97 -8.70
CA GLN A 408 2.46 13.44 -7.65
C GLN A 408 3.21 14.71 -8.09
N ALA A 409 3.74 14.71 -9.31
CA ALA A 409 4.38 15.89 -9.89
C ALA A 409 3.40 17.08 -9.96
N ALA A 410 2.16 16.85 -10.39
CA ALA A 410 1.12 17.89 -10.44
C ALA A 410 0.88 18.52 -9.06
N ILE A 411 0.70 17.71 -8.02
CA ILE A 411 0.45 18.18 -6.66
C ILE A 411 1.62 18.96 -6.10
N LEU A 412 2.86 18.52 -6.36
CA LEU A 412 4.04 19.25 -5.94
C LEU A 412 4.19 20.61 -6.67
N VAL A 413 3.78 20.68 -7.94
CA VAL A 413 3.71 21.96 -8.68
C VAL A 413 2.63 22.87 -8.07
N LEU A 414 1.44 22.34 -7.74
CA LEU A 414 0.38 23.11 -7.09
C LEU A 414 0.82 23.61 -5.71
N LEU A 415 1.55 22.80 -4.93
CA LEU A 415 2.12 23.20 -3.66
C LEU A 415 3.13 24.36 -3.86
N GLY A 416 4.00 24.24 -4.86
CA GLY A 416 4.91 25.31 -5.25
C GLY A 416 4.17 26.61 -5.60
N LEU A 417 3.07 26.53 -6.34
CA LEU A 417 2.25 27.69 -6.70
C LEU A 417 1.56 28.32 -5.48
N GLN A 418 0.95 27.51 -4.60
CA GLN A 418 0.30 27.97 -3.38
C GLN A 418 1.27 28.70 -2.46
N LEU A 419 2.42 28.09 -2.16
CA LEU A 419 3.47 28.72 -1.36
C LEU A 419 4.10 29.92 -2.08
N GLY A 420 4.22 29.84 -3.41
CA GLY A 420 4.86 30.86 -4.23
C GLY A 420 4.06 32.16 -4.27
N ARG A 421 2.73 32.11 -4.21
CA ARG A 421 1.88 33.32 -4.20
C ARG A 421 2.01 34.16 -2.92
N GLN A 422 2.43 33.54 -1.83
CA GLN A 422 2.80 34.22 -0.58
C GLN A 422 4.25 34.74 -0.61
N ARG A 423 5.00 34.49 -1.69
CA ARG A 423 6.44 34.76 -1.81
C ARG A 423 6.77 35.44 -3.15
N ARG A 424 7.30 34.70 -4.13
CA ARG A 424 7.90 35.26 -5.36
C ARG A 424 6.97 35.35 -6.56
N ILE A 425 5.85 34.62 -6.56
CA ILE A 425 4.95 34.56 -7.72
C ILE A 425 3.97 35.73 -7.67
N SER A 426 3.97 36.58 -8.69
CA SER A 426 2.96 37.63 -8.87
C SER A 426 1.63 37.05 -9.36
N LEU A 427 0.54 37.82 -9.23
CA LEU A 427 -0.79 37.44 -9.74
C LEU A 427 -0.75 37.03 -11.22
N VAL A 428 -0.16 37.89 -12.07
CA VAL A 428 -0.07 37.66 -13.52
C VAL A 428 0.73 36.40 -13.84
N LYS A 429 1.86 36.20 -13.14
CA LYS A 429 2.69 35.00 -13.35
C LYS A 429 1.95 33.73 -12.89
N GLY A 430 1.25 33.81 -11.77
CA GLY A 430 0.41 32.72 -11.27
C GLY A 430 -0.70 32.33 -12.25
N GLN A 431 -1.40 33.32 -12.82
CA GLN A 431 -2.40 33.11 -13.87
C GLN A 431 -1.81 32.40 -15.10
N GLN A 432 -0.63 32.84 -15.56
CA GLN A 432 0.08 32.18 -16.67
C GLN A 432 0.42 30.71 -16.35
N ILE A 433 0.91 30.43 -15.14
CA ILE A 433 1.22 29.06 -14.70
C ILE A 433 -0.04 28.19 -14.73
N ILE A 434 -1.16 28.70 -14.22
CA ILE A 434 -2.44 27.98 -14.20
C ILE A 434 -2.91 27.65 -15.62
N GLU A 435 -2.83 28.59 -16.56
CA GLU A 435 -3.23 28.34 -17.95
C GLU A 435 -2.35 27.26 -18.62
N GLU A 436 -1.05 27.23 -18.35
CA GLU A 436 -0.18 26.15 -18.84
C GLU A 436 -0.51 24.80 -18.21
N ILE A 437 -0.79 24.75 -16.90
CA ILE A 437 -1.19 23.53 -16.19
C ILE A 437 -2.47 22.94 -16.79
N LYS A 438 -3.48 23.78 -17.07
CA LYS A 438 -4.76 23.34 -17.67
C LYS A 438 -4.59 22.71 -19.05
N GLN A 439 -3.53 23.04 -19.79
CA GLN A 439 -3.26 22.46 -21.11
C GLN A 439 -2.58 21.09 -21.05
N ILE A 440 -2.03 20.68 -19.89
CA ILE A 440 -1.28 19.43 -19.75
C ILE A 440 -2.10 18.19 -20.16
N PRO A 441 -3.36 18.00 -19.72
CA PRO A 441 -4.18 16.87 -20.16
C PRO A 441 -4.31 16.76 -21.68
N THR A 442 -4.52 17.88 -22.38
CA THR A 442 -4.59 17.89 -23.85
C THR A 442 -3.23 17.55 -24.47
N LYS A 443 -2.12 18.03 -23.89
CA LYS A 443 -0.76 17.67 -24.34
C LYS A 443 -0.50 16.17 -24.13
N MET A 444 -0.93 15.58 -23.01
CA MET A 444 -0.85 14.13 -22.76
C MET A 444 -1.64 13.34 -23.81
N GLN A 445 -2.88 13.73 -24.12
CA GLN A 445 -3.67 13.07 -25.17
C GLN A 445 -2.99 13.10 -26.54
N LYS A 446 -2.33 14.22 -26.89
CA LYS A 446 -1.56 14.32 -28.14
C LYS A 446 -0.39 13.34 -28.18
N ILE A 447 0.29 13.11 -27.05
CA ILE A 447 1.39 12.14 -26.94
C ILE A 447 0.84 10.71 -27.04
N LEU A 448 -0.26 10.39 -26.35
CA LEU A 448 -0.87 9.05 -26.37
C LEU A 448 -1.35 8.63 -27.77
N LYS A 449 -1.77 9.59 -28.61
CA LYS A 449 -2.10 9.35 -30.03
C LYS A 449 -0.90 8.88 -30.86
N GLN A 450 0.33 9.05 -30.36
CA GLN A 450 1.56 8.59 -31.01
C GLN A 450 2.00 7.19 -30.55
N SER A 451 1.16 6.48 -29.77
CA SER A 451 1.46 5.15 -29.23
C SER A 451 1.96 4.14 -30.27
N GLU A 452 1.33 4.07 -31.45
CA GLU A 452 1.77 3.19 -32.53
C GLU A 452 3.18 3.56 -33.08
N GLN A 453 3.53 4.85 -33.09
CA GLN A 453 4.86 5.28 -33.49
C GLN A 453 5.90 4.94 -32.42
N ILE A 454 5.56 5.13 -31.14
CA ILE A 454 6.43 4.77 -30.00
C ILE A 454 6.67 3.26 -29.98
N LYS A 455 5.64 2.46 -30.29
CA LYS A 455 5.75 1.00 -30.42
C LYS A 455 6.77 0.60 -31.49
N LYS A 456 6.75 1.22 -32.67
CA LYS A 456 7.75 0.98 -33.73
C LYS A 456 9.17 1.31 -33.28
N ILE A 457 9.33 2.34 -32.44
CA ILE A 457 10.64 2.68 -31.85
C ILE A 457 11.07 1.58 -30.88
N ALA A 458 10.17 1.09 -30.03
CA ALA A 458 10.45 -0.01 -29.11
C ALA A 458 10.85 -1.29 -29.86
N GLU A 459 10.10 -1.67 -30.91
CA GLU A 459 10.40 -2.84 -31.76
C GLU A 459 11.79 -2.73 -32.41
N LYS A 460 12.20 -1.53 -32.83
CA LYS A 460 13.54 -1.29 -33.38
C LYS A 460 14.65 -1.55 -32.36
N TYR A 461 14.43 -1.23 -31.08
CA TYR A 461 15.46 -1.27 -30.06
C TYR A 461 15.32 -2.43 -29.05
N GLN A 462 14.33 -3.31 -29.22
CA GLN A 462 14.03 -4.38 -28.26
C GLN A 462 15.16 -5.38 -28.01
N ASN A 463 16.12 -5.50 -28.94
CA ASN A 463 17.23 -6.45 -28.87
C ASN A 463 18.50 -5.87 -28.20
N TYR A 464 18.46 -4.63 -27.72
CA TYR A 464 19.60 -4.03 -27.02
C TYR A 464 19.53 -4.30 -25.52
N GLU A 465 20.66 -4.72 -24.94
CA GLU A 465 20.78 -5.06 -23.52
C GLU A 465 21.06 -3.84 -22.62
N HIS A 466 21.53 -2.74 -23.21
CA HIS A 466 21.92 -1.52 -22.51
C HIS A 466 21.32 -0.29 -23.18
N MET A 467 20.81 0.66 -22.39
CA MET A 467 20.32 1.94 -22.88
C MET A 467 20.73 3.07 -21.94
N PHE A 468 21.19 4.20 -22.49
CA PHE A 468 21.53 5.38 -21.68
C PHE A 468 20.41 6.42 -21.78
N PHE A 469 19.94 6.89 -20.62
CA PHE A 469 18.99 7.99 -20.52
C PHE A 469 19.72 9.28 -20.11
N LEU A 470 19.56 10.33 -20.90
CA LEU A 470 20.24 11.60 -20.69
C LEU A 470 19.22 12.71 -20.44
N GLY A 471 19.46 13.51 -19.40
CA GLY A 471 18.60 14.63 -19.04
C GLY A 471 19.37 15.71 -18.29
N ARG A 472 18.93 16.97 -18.40
CA ARG A 472 19.48 18.12 -17.68
C ARG A 472 18.35 18.94 -17.07
N GLY A 473 18.60 19.54 -15.90
CA GLY A 473 17.61 20.37 -15.20
C GLY A 473 16.35 19.57 -14.91
N ILE A 474 15.18 20.12 -15.27
CA ILE A 474 13.89 19.45 -15.08
C ILE A 474 13.77 18.10 -15.81
N ASN A 475 14.58 17.86 -16.84
CA ASN A 475 14.59 16.60 -17.58
C ASN A 475 15.48 15.53 -16.95
N TYR A 476 16.35 15.88 -15.99
CA TYR A 476 17.16 14.87 -15.28
C TYR A 476 16.28 13.86 -14.53
N PRO A 477 15.30 14.27 -13.69
CA PRO A 477 14.40 13.34 -13.04
C PRO A 477 13.59 12.49 -14.04
N LEU A 478 13.23 13.05 -15.19
CA LEU A 478 12.49 12.34 -16.24
C LEU A 478 13.35 11.25 -16.92
N ALA A 479 14.63 11.54 -17.15
CA ALA A 479 15.58 10.56 -17.66
C ALA A 479 15.75 9.40 -16.67
N MET A 480 15.87 9.69 -15.38
CA MET A 480 15.98 8.68 -14.33
C MET A 480 14.71 7.84 -14.19
N GLU A 481 13.53 8.46 -14.25
CA GLU A 481 12.25 7.74 -14.24
C GLU A 481 12.10 6.84 -15.49
N GLY A 482 12.46 7.34 -16.67
CA GLY A 482 12.43 6.55 -17.90
C GLY A 482 13.36 5.32 -17.84
N ALA A 483 14.58 5.50 -17.32
CA ALA A 483 15.51 4.41 -17.09
C ALA A 483 14.97 3.40 -16.07
N LEU A 484 14.37 3.88 -14.97
CA LEU A 484 13.75 3.02 -13.96
C LEU A 484 12.62 2.18 -14.58
N LYS A 485 11.71 2.79 -15.34
CA LYS A 485 10.61 2.05 -16.00
C LYS A 485 11.12 0.97 -16.92
N LEU A 486 12.12 1.28 -17.75
CA LEU A 486 12.66 0.29 -18.69
C LEU A 486 13.31 -0.87 -17.93
N LYS A 487 14.13 -0.56 -16.91
CA LYS A 487 14.76 -1.58 -16.06
C LYS A 487 13.76 -2.49 -15.35
N GLU A 488 12.71 -1.91 -14.78
CA GLU A 488 11.69 -2.64 -14.01
C GLU A 488 10.90 -3.65 -14.86
N ILE A 489 10.56 -3.29 -16.10
CA ILE A 489 9.56 -4.04 -16.88
C ILE A 489 10.16 -4.84 -18.04
N SER A 490 11.35 -4.47 -18.52
CA SER A 490 12.03 -5.19 -19.61
C SER A 490 13.32 -5.87 -19.19
N TYR A 491 13.82 -5.58 -17.98
CA TYR A 491 15.10 -6.08 -17.45
C TYR A 491 16.34 -5.64 -18.25
N ILE A 492 16.17 -4.71 -19.19
CA ILE A 492 17.28 -4.05 -19.88
C ILE A 492 18.06 -3.23 -18.85
N HIS A 493 19.38 -3.26 -18.93
CA HIS A 493 20.21 -2.40 -18.12
C HIS A 493 20.18 -0.97 -18.67
N ALA A 494 19.14 -0.25 -18.25
CA ALA A 494 18.92 1.16 -18.50
C ALA A 494 19.60 2.08 -17.47
#